data_AF-A0AAV6BEB2-F1
#
_entry.id   AF-A0AAV6BEB2-F1
#
_cell.length_a   1.000
_cell.length_b   1.000
_cell.length_c   1.000
_cell.angle_alpha   90.00
_cell.angle_beta   90.00
_cell.angle_gamma   90.00
#
_symmetry.space_group_name_H-M   'P 1'
#
loop_
_entity.id
_entity.type
_entity.pdbx_description
1 polymer ?
#
loop_
_entity_poly.entity_id
_entity_poly.type
_entity_poly.pdbx_seq_one_letter_code
_entity_poly.pdbx_strand_id
1 'polypeptide(L)'
;MNDNDRELERLMNDQLDGTATPEESERLSRALESREDVRSEYRKLGGVFAALSRIEMEEPPASLKQGVLRAIRAIEADAGARQSWLDSILALVRGRAGFRYAYSFATGAALGVLAFALLSGNLATRPGADSRAFTGTMAPLTGTHA
;
A
#
# COMPACT_ATOMS: atom_id res chain seq x y z
N MET A 1 23.63 -2.94 -12.30
CA MET A 1 23.47 -3.60 -11.00
C MET A 1 22.63 -4.85 -11.22
N ASN A 2 23.26 -6.02 -11.21
CA ASN A 2 22.56 -7.28 -11.47
C ASN A 2 21.76 -7.70 -10.23
N ASP A 3 20.72 -8.52 -10.40
CA ASP A 3 19.86 -8.94 -9.27
C ASP A 3 20.65 -9.70 -8.19
N ASN A 4 21.65 -10.48 -8.58
CA ASN A 4 22.54 -11.20 -7.68
C ASN A 4 23.39 -10.25 -6.80
N ASP A 5 23.81 -9.10 -7.33
CA ASP A 5 24.59 -8.13 -6.56
C ASP A 5 23.72 -7.46 -5.49
N ARG A 6 22.42 -7.23 -5.78
CA ARG A 6 21.47 -6.71 -4.78
C ARG A 6 21.15 -7.73 -3.70
N GLU A 7 21.04 -9.01 -4.07
CA GLU A 7 20.85 -10.08 -3.10
C GLU A 7 22.03 -10.18 -2.15
N LEU A 8 23.26 -10.10 -2.68
CA LEU A 8 24.47 -10.08 -1.86
C LEU A 8 24.53 -8.86 -0.94
N GLU A 9 24.19 -7.67 -1.43
CA GLU A 9 24.11 -6.47 -0.61
C GLU A 9 23.09 -6.62 0.54
N ARG A 10 21.92 -7.21 0.27
CA ARG A 10 20.93 -7.53 1.30
C ARG A 10 21.53 -8.48 2.34
N LEU A 11 22.15 -9.58 1.91
CA LEU A 11 22.77 -10.56 2.79
C LEU A 11 23.87 -9.95 3.67
N MET A 12 24.68 -9.03 3.12
CA MET A 12 25.70 -8.31 3.90
C MET A 12 25.08 -7.48 5.01
N ASN A 13 24.01 -6.72 4.71
CA ASN A 13 23.32 -5.90 5.69
C ASN A 13 22.66 -6.77 6.77
N ASP A 14 21.90 -7.80 6.37
CA ASP A 14 21.24 -8.72 7.31
C ASP A 14 22.26 -9.41 8.24
N GLN A 15 23.44 -9.75 7.72
CA GLN A 15 24.52 -10.33 8.52
C GLN A 15 25.10 -9.36 9.55
N LEU A 16 25.28 -8.09 9.17
CA LEU A 16 25.80 -7.05 10.07
C LEU A 16 24.76 -6.66 11.13
N ASP A 17 23.48 -6.57 10.74
CA ASP A 17 22.36 -6.29 11.63
C ASP A 17 22.03 -7.47 12.58
N GLY A 18 22.61 -8.65 12.32
CA GLY A 18 22.40 -9.86 13.13
C GLY A 18 21.04 -10.53 12.90
N THR A 19 20.40 -10.26 11.76
CA THR A 19 19.08 -10.78 11.36
C THR A 19 19.16 -11.90 10.33
N ALA A 20 20.33 -12.13 9.72
CA ALA A 20 20.55 -13.20 8.76
C ALA A 20 20.29 -14.59 9.36
N THR A 21 19.62 -15.45 8.61
CA THR A 21 19.48 -16.86 8.99
C THR A 21 20.80 -17.62 8.82
N PRO A 22 21.00 -18.78 9.48
CA PRO A 22 22.21 -19.59 9.31
C PRO A 22 22.51 -19.93 7.83
N GLU A 23 21.49 -20.25 7.05
CA GLU A 23 21.62 -20.58 5.62
C GLU A 23 22.00 -19.36 4.77
N GLU A 24 21.58 -18.17 5.18
CA GLU A 24 21.96 -16.90 4.57
C GLU A 24 23.41 -16.54 4.90
N SER A 25 23.83 -16.73 6.16
CA SER A 25 25.22 -16.56 6.60
C SER A 25 26.17 -17.47 5.82
N GLU A 26 25.82 -18.75 5.63
CA GLU A 26 26.64 -19.68 4.84
C GLU A 26 26.73 -19.29 3.37
N ARG A 27 25.63 -18.79 2.78
CA ARG A 27 25.62 -18.27 1.42
C ARG A 27 26.56 -17.08 1.28
N LEU A 28 26.50 -16.14 2.22
CA LEU A 28 27.39 -14.99 2.25
C LEU A 28 28.85 -15.41 2.46
N SER A 29 29.13 -16.37 3.36
CA SER A 29 30.49 -16.89 3.58
C SER A 29 31.11 -17.44 2.30
N ARG A 30 30.36 -18.25 1.54
CA ARG A 30 30.80 -18.77 0.24
C ARG A 30 31.06 -17.67 -0.78
N ALA A 31 30.23 -16.62 -0.78
CA ALA A 31 30.46 -15.47 -1.65
C ALA A 31 31.74 -14.71 -1.25
N LEU A 32 31.98 -14.51 0.05
CA LEU A 32 33.19 -13.86 0.55
C LEU A 32 34.45 -14.68 0.21
N GLU A 33 34.41 -16.00 0.34
CA GLU A 33 35.55 -16.86 0.01
C GLU A 33 35.92 -16.79 -1.48
N SER A 34 34.92 -16.71 -2.37
CA SER A 34 35.13 -16.75 -3.82
C SER A 34 35.38 -15.39 -4.47
N ARG A 35 34.96 -14.27 -3.85
CA ARG A 35 34.93 -12.95 -4.48
C ARG A 35 35.63 -11.87 -3.64
N GLU A 36 36.71 -11.29 -4.18
CA GLU A 36 37.45 -10.20 -3.51
C GLU A 36 36.66 -8.88 -3.48
N ASP A 37 35.90 -8.59 -4.53
CA ASP A 37 35.04 -7.39 -4.60
C ASP A 37 34.00 -7.39 -3.46
N VAL A 38 33.35 -8.53 -3.23
CA VAL A 38 32.39 -8.75 -2.14
C VAL A 38 33.07 -8.62 -0.78
N ARG A 39 34.26 -9.20 -0.58
CA ARG A 39 35.04 -9.06 0.66
C ARG A 39 35.46 -7.63 0.95
N SER A 40 35.86 -6.89 -0.09
CA SER A 40 36.21 -5.48 0.05
C SER A 40 35.00 -4.66 0.49
N GLU A 41 33.85 -4.88 -0.15
CA GLU A 41 32.63 -4.15 0.18
C GLU A 41 32.11 -4.47 1.58
N TYR A 42 32.09 -5.75 1.95
CA TYR A 42 31.70 -6.19 3.29
C TYR A 42 32.59 -5.57 4.38
N ARG A 43 33.91 -5.46 4.15
CA ARG A 43 34.83 -4.79 5.08
C ARG A 43 34.54 -3.29 5.23
N LYS A 44 34.21 -2.59 4.14
CA LYS A 44 33.84 -1.17 4.20
C LYS A 44 32.57 -0.98 5.04
N LEU A 45 31.54 -1.77 4.74
CA LEU A 45 30.25 -1.70 5.42
C LEU A 45 30.38 -2.06 6.91
N GLY A 46 31.13 -3.13 7.21
CA GLY A 46 31.47 -3.50 8.59
C GLY A 46 32.24 -2.41 9.34
N GLY A 47 33.09 -1.64 8.65
CA GLY A 47 33.77 -0.47 9.23
C GLY A 47 32.79 0.63 9.67
N VAL A 48 31.78 0.93 8.84
CA VAL A 48 30.72 1.89 9.19
C VAL A 48 29.88 1.36 10.35
N PHE A 49 29.47 0.09 10.29
CA PHE A 49 28.69 -0.55 11.35
C PHE A 49 29.44 -0.52 12.69
N ALA A 50 30.74 -0.84 12.68
CA ALA A 50 31.59 -0.79 13.86
C ALA A 50 31.83 0.62 14.40
N ALA A 51 31.74 1.66 13.56
CA ALA A 51 31.80 3.05 14.01
C ALA A 51 30.48 3.46 14.69
N LEU A 52 29.34 3.07 14.12
CA LEU A 52 28.01 3.36 14.67
C LEU A 52 27.74 2.60 15.97
N SER A 53 28.19 1.35 16.08
CA SER A 53 27.98 0.54 17.28
C SER A 53 28.75 1.02 18.51
N ARG A 54 29.73 1.91 18.33
CA ARG A 54 30.49 2.53 19.43
C ARG A 54 29.80 3.76 20.00
N ILE A 55 28.73 4.24 19.37
CA ILE A 55 27.99 5.39 19.85
C ILE A 55 27.26 4.96 21.14
N GLU A 56 27.50 5.70 22.22
CA GLU A 56 26.80 5.49 23.48
C GLU A 56 25.31 5.76 23.27
N MET A 57 24.49 4.78 23.61
CA MET A 57 23.04 4.91 23.49
C MET A 57 22.55 5.71 24.70
N GLU A 58 22.08 6.93 24.44
CA GLU A 58 21.54 7.80 25.49
C GLU A 58 20.33 7.16 26.16
N GLU A 59 20.21 7.36 27.48
CA GLU A 59 19.08 6.80 28.23
C GLU A 59 17.77 7.38 27.69
N PRO A 60 16.84 6.52 27.22
CA PRO A 60 15.58 7.01 26.67
C PRO A 60 14.76 7.70 27.79
N PRO A 61 14.00 8.76 27.47
CA PRO A 61 13.15 9.41 28.46
C PRO A 61 12.21 8.42 29.15
N ALA A 62 12.09 8.50 30.48
CA ALA A 62 11.28 7.55 31.27
C ALA A 62 9.80 7.45 30.83
N SER A 63 9.27 8.51 30.21
CA SER A 63 7.91 8.56 29.68
C SER A 63 7.74 7.88 28.32
N LEU A 64 8.83 7.62 27.59
CA LEU A 64 8.80 7.11 26.21
C LEU A 64 8.10 5.75 26.15
N LYS A 65 8.47 4.82 27.03
CA LYS A 65 7.86 3.49 27.11
C LYS A 65 6.35 3.58 27.29
N GLN A 66 5.88 4.45 28.19
CA GLN A 66 4.46 4.63 28.45
C GLN A 66 3.74 5.26 27.25
N GLY A 67 4.37 6.23 26.59
CA GLY A 67 3.88 6.86 25.37
C GLY A 67 3.70 5.86 24.23
N VAL A 68 4.72 5.04 23.96
CA VAL A 68 4.68 3.99 22.92
C VAL A 68 3.57 2.97 23.21
N LEU A 69 3.49 2.46 24.44
CA LEU A 69 2.44 1.51 24.80
C LEU A 69 1.03 2.11 24.71
N ARG A 70 0.87 3.39 25.01
CA ARG A 70 -0.41 4.09 24.83
C ARG A 70 -0.76 4.21 23.35
N ALA A 71 0.21 4.55 22.49
CA ALA A 71 0.00 4.67 21.05
C ALA A 71 -0.37 3.32 20.42
N ILE A 72 0.32 2.23 20.77
CA ILE A 72 -0.01 0.88 20.29
C ILE A 72 -1.45 0.51 20.67
N ARG A 73 -1.82 0.69 21.95
CA ARG A 73 -3.19 0.41 22.41
C ARG A 73 -4.25 1.26 21.69
N ALA A 74 -3.93 2.52 21.36
CA ALA A 74 -4.86 3.38 20.63
C ALA A 74 -5.10 2.87 19.19
N ILE A 75 -4.05 2.39 18.52
CA ILE A 75 -4.15 1.79 17.18
C ILE A 75 -5.00 0.51 17.23
N GLU A 76 -4.75 -0.36 18.21
CA GLU A 76 -5.52 -1.60 18.40
C GLU A 76 -7.00 -1.32 18.72
N ALA A 77 -7.26 -0.33 19.58
CA ALA A 77 -8.62 0.05 19.95
C ALA A 77 -9.41 0.63 18.76
N ASP A 78 -8.78 1.45 17.92
CA ASP A 78 -9.42 2.02 16.73
C ASP A 78 -9.71 0.93 15.67
N ALA A 79 -8.81 -0.03 15.49
CA ALA A 79 -9.05 -1.19 14.64
C ALA A 79 -10.25 -2.03 15.13
N GLY A 80 -10.32 -2.30 16.44
CA GLY A 80 -11.44 -3.03 17.05
C GLY A 80 -12.79 -2.28 16.97
N ALA A 81 -12.77 -0.96 17.14
CA ALA A 81 -13.96 -0.11 17.04
C ALA A 81 -14.55 -0.11 15.63
N ARG A 82 -13.70 -0.03 14.59
CA ARG A 82 -14.13 -0.11 13.19
C ARG A 82 -14.75 -1.47 12.85
N GLN A 83 -14.14 -2.55 13.33
CA GLN A 83 -14.67 -3.90 13.14
C GLN A 83 -16.06 -4.06 13.80
N SER A 84 -16.19 -3.59 15.05
CA SER A 84 -17.44 -3.64 15.82
C SER A 84 -18.57 -2.82 15.19
N TRP A 85 -18.25 -1.66 14.62
CA TRP A 85 -19.23 -0.83 13.90
C TRP A 85 -19.73 -1.51 12.62
N LEU A 86 -18.82 -2.09 11.83
CA LEU A 86 -19.19 -2.84 10.62
C LEU A 86 -20.04 -4.08 10.95
N ASP A 87 -19.67 -4.81 12.00
CA ASP A 87 -20.44 -5.96 12.48
C ASP A 87 -21.84 -5.55 12.96
N SER A 88 -21.96 -4.38 13.58
CA SER A 88 -23.26 -3.83 14.01
C SER A 88 -24.16 -3.47 12.82
N ILE A 89 -23.59 -2.90 11.75
CA ILE A 89 -24.33 -2.63 10.51
C ILE A 89 -24.73 -3.94 9.82
N LEU A 90 -23.82 -4.88 9.73
CA LEU A 90 -24.08 -6.20 9.14
C LEU A 90 -25.15 -6.96 9.93
N ALA A 91 -25.13 -6.89 11.25
CA ALA A 91 -26.16 -7.46 12.12
C ALA A 91 -27.53 -6.80 11.87
N LEU A 92 -27.58 -5.49 11.63
CA LEU A 92 -28.81 -4.78 11.29
C LEU A 92 -29.37 -5.18 9.91
N VAL A 93 -28.50 -5.39 8.92
CA VAL A 93 -28.89 -5.82 7.56
C VAL A 93 -29.30 -7.29 7.52
N ARG A 94 -28.62 -8.14 8.30
CA ARG A 94 -28.85 -9.59 8.37
C ARG A 94 -29.97 -9.96 9.35
N GLY A 95 -30.26 -9.08 10.31
CA GLY A 95 -31.45 -9.10 11.15
C GLY A 95 -32.70 -8.88 10.31
N ARG A 96 -33.32 -9.99 9.93
CA ARG A 96 -34.58 -10.24 9.21
C ARG A 96 -35.80 -9.40 9.68
N ALA A 97 -35.72 -8.07 9.70
CA ALA A 97 -36.79 -7.17 10.12
C ALA A 97 -36.68 -5.83 9.38
N GLY A 98 -37.10 -5.79 8.11
CA GLY A 98 -37.12 -4.50 7.40
C GLY A 98 -37.55 -4.47 5.94
N PHE A 99 -37.77 -5.61 5.28
CA PHE A 99 -38.20 -5.61 3.86
C PHE A 99 -39.50 -4.82 3.60
N ARG A 100 -40.34 -4.59 4.63
CA ARG A 100 -41.56 -3.76 4.50
C ARG A 100 -41.27 -2.26 4.41
N TYR A 101 -40.21 -1.76 5.03
CA TYR A 101 -39.80 -0.34 4.94
C TYR A 101 -38.74 -0.09 3.86
N ALA A 102 -38.01 -1.14 3.46
CA ALA A 102 -37.11 -1.08 2.30
C ALA A 102 -37.86 -0.67 1.03
N TYR A 103 -39.11 -1.13 0.86
CA TYR A 103 -39.93 -0.76 -0.30
C TYR A 103 -40.29 0.73 -0.29
N SER A 104 -40.77 1.28 0.82
CA SER A 104 -41.09 2.72 0.92
C SER A 104 -39.85 3.61 0.71
N PHE A 105 -38.69 3.17 1.22
CA PHE A 105 -37.43 3.88 0.99
C PHE A 105 -37.01 3.82 -0.48
N ALA A 106 -37.03 2.64 -1.09
CA ALA A 106 -36.69 2.46 -2.50
C ALA A 106 -37.64 3.22 -3.43
N THR A 107 -38.94 3.18 -3.16
CA THR A 107 -39.94 3.95 -3.92
C THR A 107 -39.73 5.45 -3.75
N GLY A 108 -39.47 5.93 -2.53
CA GLY A 108 -39.16 7.34 -2.28
C GLY A 108 -37.89 7.81 -3.00
N ALA A 109 -36.82 7.02 -2.94
CA ALA A 109 -35.58 7.29 -3.65
C ALA A 109 -35.77 7.30 -5.17
N ALA A 110 -36.50 6.32 -5.73
CA ALA A 110 -36.80 6.25 -7.14
C ALA A 110 -37.63 7.46 -7.62
N LEU A 111 -38.66 7.85 -6.86
CA LEU A 111 -39.47 9.03 -7.16
C LEU A 111 -38.66 10.32 -7.05
N GLY A 112 -37.79 10.43 -6.04
CA GLY A 112 -36.89 11.58 -5.87
C GLY A 112 -35.92 11.72 -7.04
N VAL A 113 -35.28 10.61 -7.47
CA VAL A 113 -34.39 10.59 -8.63
C VAL A 113 -35.14 10.92 -9.91
N LEU A 114 -36.35 10.38 -10.10
CA LEU A 114 -37.19 10.66 -11.27
C LEU A 114 -37.60 12.14 -11.34
N ALA A 115 -38.06 12.70 -10.23
CA ALA A 115 -38.44 14.11 -10.12
C ALA A 115 -37.21 15.02 -10.35
N PHE A 116 -36.05 14.66 -9.80
CA PHE A 116 -34.81 15.37 -10.02
C PHE A 116 -34.37 15.30 -11.49
N ALA A 117 -34.48 14.15 -12.14
CA ALA A 117 -34.13 13.98 -13.56
C ALA A 117 -35.04 14.81 -14.49
N LEU A 118 -36.34 14.90 -14.15
CA LEU A 118 -37.30 15.75 -14.86
C LEU A 118 -36.99 17.24 -14.67
N LEU A 119 -36.74 17.66 -13.42
CA LEU A 119 -36.49 19.06 -13.10
C LEU A 119 -35.13 19.56 -13.60
N SER A 120 -34.12 18.67 -13.64
CA SER A 120 -32.79 18.96 -14.18
C SER A 120 -32.71 18.91 -15.71
N GLY A 121 -33.82 18.59 -16.41
CA GLY A 121 -33.88 18.55 -17.88
C GLY A 121 -33.14 17.38 -18.52
N ASN A 122 -32.72 16.38 -17.74
CA ASN A 122 -31.84 15.30 -18.20
C ASN A 122 -32.57 14.18 -18.97
N LEU A 123 -33.91 14.21 -19.03
CA LEU A 123 -34.71 13.30 -19.87
C LEU A 123 -34.64 13.61 -21.38
N ALA A 124 -34.07 14.75 -21.78
CA ALA A 124 -33.77 15.03 -23.19
C ALA A 124 -32.56 14.22 -23.70
N THR A 125 -31.85 13.50 -22.83
CA THR A 125 -30.62 12.79 -23.19
C THR A 125 -30.76 11.28 -23.05
N ARG A 126 -31.16 10.69 -24.20
CA ARG A 126 -30.94 9.32 -24.74
C ARG A 126 -32.14 8.38 -24.67
N PRO A 127 -32.38 7.48 -25.66
CA PRO A 127 -31.38 6.89 -26.58
C PRO A 127 -31.85 6.62 -28.04
N GLY A 128 -31.00 6.92 -29.03
CA GLY A 128 -31.17 6.39 -30.39
C GLY A 128 -30.74 7.36 -31.50
N ALA A 129 -29.85 6.89 -32.38
CA ALA A 129 -29.39 7.54 -33.61
C ALA A 129 -28.52 8.81 -33.46
N ASP A 130 -27.20 8.61 -33.41
CA ASP A 130 -26.38 8.97 -34.58
C ASP A 130 -25.05 8.22 -34.50
N SER A 131 -24.97 7.10 -35.21
CA SER A 131 -23.72 6.50 -35.67
C SER A 131 -23.20 7.35 -36.83
N ARG A 132 -22.79 8.59 -36.55
CA ARG A 132 -21.98 9.37 -37.49
C ARG A 132 -20.53 8.99 -37.26
N ALA A 133 -20.04 8.19 -38.20
CA ALA A 133 -18.63 7.97 -38.44
C ALA A 133 -17.88 9.31 -38.39
N PHE A 134 -17.11 9.52 -37.34
CA PHE A 134 -16.02 10.49 -37.41
C PHE A 134 -14.87 9.82 -38.15
N THR A 135 -15.01 9.85 -39.48
CA THR A 135 -13.95 9.70 -40.47
C THR A 135 -12.79 10.62 -40.08
N GLY A 136 -11.58 10.06 -40.14
CA GLY A 136 -10.46 10.53 -39.34
C GLY A 136 -9.79 11.82 -39.79
N THR A 137 -8.74 12.16 -39.05
CA THR A 137 -7.49 12.65 -39.64
C THR A 137 -6.34 12.17 -38.74
N MET A 138 -5.84 10.97 -39.03
CA MET A 138 -4.45 10.64 -38.70
C MET A 138 -3.59 11.60 -39.52
N ALA A 139 -2.95 12.57 -38.85
CA ALA A 139 -1.91 13.36 -39.49
C ALA A 139 -0.66 12.46 -39.65
N PRO A 140 -0.13 12.31 -40.88
CA PRO A 140 0.97 11.39 -41.14
C PRO A 140 2.32 11.98 -40.72
N LEU A 141 3.18 11.06 -40.25
CA LEU A 141 4.63 11.22 -40.16
C LEU A 141 5.23 11.63 -41.51
N THR A 142 5.91 12.77 -41.53
CA THR A 142 7.03 13.10 -42.43
C THR A 142 7.98 13.92 -41.53
N GLY A 143 9.26 13.61 -41.34
CA GLY A 143 10.26 13.10 -42.27
C GLY A 143 11.33 14.20 -42.43
N THR A 144 12.42 14.06 -41.67
CA THR A 144 13.81 14.53 -41.89
C THR A 144 14.11 15.41 -43.11
N HIS A 145 14.90 16.49 -42.93
CA HIS A 145 16.26 16.65 -43.49
C HIS A 145 16.92 17.99 -43.09
N ALA A 146 18.22 17.88 -42.76
CA ALA A 146 19.33 18.86 -42.78
C ALA A 146 19.28 20.07 -41.82
#